data_AF-A0A4Q1D9E5-F1
#
_entry.id   AF-A0A4Q1D9E5-F1
#
_cell.length_a   1.000
_cell.length_b   1.000
_cell.length_c   1.000
_cell.angle_alpha   90.00
_cell.angle_beta   90.00
_cell.angle_gamma   90.00
#
_symmetry.space_group_name_H-M   'P 1'
#
loop_
_entity.id
_entity.type
_entity.pdbx_description
1 polymer ?
#
loop_
_entity_poly.entity_id
_entity_poly.type
_entity_poly.pdbx_seq_one_letter_code
_entity_poly.pdbx_strand_id
1 'polypeptide(L)' 'MEKRVLGILFSLLGALGLILAAVQFMNGSGGVRNIKAIAIYSILGLIFFFAGIGLIKNTKDRPS' A
#
# COMPACT_ATOMS: atom_id res chain seq x y z
N MET A 1 0.75 17.03 -13.89
CA MET A 1 1.52 15.78 -14.03
C MET A 1 2.12 15.29 -12.71
N GLU A 2 2.85 16.10 -11.94
CA GLU A 2 3.59 15.67 -10.74
C GLU A 2 2.73 14.97 -9.66
N LYS A 3 1.53 15.50 -9.38
CA LYS A 3 0.65 14.96 -8.34
C LYS A 3 0.09 13.56 -8.68
N ARG A 4 -0.02 13.22 -9.97
CA ARG A 4 -0.50 11.91 -10.45
C ARG A 4 0.59 10.86 -10.33
N VAL A 5 1.86 11.24 -10.55
CA VAL A 5 3.04 10.36 -10.38
C VAL A 5 3.20 9.96 -8.92
N LEU A 6 3.03 10.90 -7.98
CA LEU A 6 3.06 10.59 -6.55
C LEU A 6 1.98 9.57 -6.16
N GLY A 7 0.76 9.71 -6.71
CA GLY A 7 -0.32 8.76 -6.46
C GLY A 7 -0.03 7.37 -6.99
N ILE A 8 0.56 7.27 -8.20
CA ILE A 8 1.00 5.99 -8.79
C ILE A 8 2.10 5.36 -7.93
N LEU A 9 3.09 6.14 -7.49
CA LEU A 9 4.17 5.66 -6.63
C LEU A 9 3.62 5.10 -5.31
N PHE A 10 2.74 5.84 -4.64
CA PHE A 10 2.12 5.41 -3.39
C PHE A 10 1.24 4.17 -3.55
N SER A 11 0.53 4.06 -4.67
CA SER A 11 -0.30 2.88 -4.97
C SER A 11 0.57 1.65 -5.24
N LEU A 12 1.66 1.78 -6.01
CA LEU A 12 2.64 0.70 -6.21
C LEU A 12 3.29 0.29 -4.89
N LEU A 13 3.70 1.26 -4.07
CA LEU A 13 4.33 0.99 -2.78
C LEU A 13 3.36 0.29 -1.81
N GLY A 14 2.09 0.70 -1.79
CA GLY A 14 1.03 0.04 -1.04
C GLY A 14 0.80 -1.41 -1.50
N ALA A 15 0.77 -1.65 -2.81
CA ALA A 15 0.64 -3.00 -3.37
C ALA A 15 1.82 -3.90 -2.98
N LEU A 16 3.06 -3.38 -3.04
CA LEU A 16 4.25 -4.09 -2.57
C LEU A 16 4.17 -4.41 -1.06
N GLY A 17 3.70 -3.47 -0.24
CA GLY A 17 3.49 -3.69 1.20
C GLY A 17 2.48 -4.80 1.50
N LEU A 18 1.41 -4.90 0.71
CA LEU A 18 0.43 -5.99 0.80
C LEU A 18 1.01 -7.34 0.39
N ILE A 19 1.82 -7.37 -0.66
CA ILE A 19 2.53 -8.60 -1.08
C ILE A 19 3.49 -9.07 0.03
N LEU A 20 4.24 -8.16 0.65
CA LEU A 20 5.13 -8.50 1.77
C LEU A 20 4.35 -9.03 2.97
N ALA A 21 3.17 -8.48 3.27
CA ALA A 21 2.30 -9.03 4.31
C ALA A 21 1.86 -10.47 4.00
N ALA A 22 1.50 -10.75 2.74
CA ALA A 22 1.12 -12.08 2.28
C ALA A 22 2.29 -13.08 2.34
N VAL A 23 3.49 -12.65 1.95
CA VAL A 23 4.70 -13.47 2.05
C VAL A 23 5.05 -13.79 3.50
N GLN A 24 4.95 -12.81 4.40
CA GLN A 24 5.15 -13.03 5.84
C GLN A 24 4.07 -13.93 6.45
N PHE A 25 2.84 -13.88 5.93
CA PHE A 25 1.78 -14.80 6.30
C PHE A 25 2.10 -16.24 5.87
N MET A 26 2.60 -16.44 4.65
CA MET A 26 2.98 -17.76 4.15
C MET A 26 4.22 -18.34 4.87
N ASN A 27 5.22 -17.51 5.18
CA ASN A 27 6.45 -17.94 5.84
C ASN A 27 6.36 -17.99 7.38
N GLY A 28 5.28 -17.47 7.96
CA GLY A 28 5.13 -17.32 9.40
C GLY A 28 4.81 -18.63 10.11
N SER A 29 5.81 -19.24 10.77
CA SER A 29 5.61 -20.32 11.74
C SER A 29 4.94 -19.80 13.01
N GLY A 30 3.61 -19.65 13.01
CA GLY A 30 2.70 -19.71 14.18
C GLY A 30 2.91 -18.79 15.39
N GLY A 31 3.91 -17.92 15.41
CA GLY A 31 4.24 -17.09 16.57
C GLY A 31 3.43 -15.79 16.64
N VAL A 32 3.08 -15.34 17.85
CA VAL A 32 2.32 -14.08 18.11
C VAL A 32 2.93 -12.85 17.43
N ARG A 33 4.27 -12.84 17.27
CA ARG A 33 5.02 -11.76 16.60
C ARG A 33 4.74 -11.70 15.08
N ASN A 34 4.52 -12.85 14.43
CA ASN A 34 4.15 -12.92 13.02
C ASN A 34 2.75 -12.36 12.79
N ILE A 35 1.77 -12.74 13.62
CA ILE A 35 0.39 -12.21 13.52
C ILE A 35 0.38 -10.67 13.59
N LYS A 36 1.12 -10.08 14.54
CA LYS A 36 1.18 -8.62 14.66
C LYS A 36 1.85 -7.97 13.45
N ALA A 37 2.94 -8.53 12.96
CA ALA A 37 3.64 -8.00 11.79
C ALA A 37 2.75 -8.04 10.53
N ILE A 38 2.07 -9.16 10.28
CA ILE A 38 1.16 -9.33 9.14
C ILE A 38 0.01 -8.32 9.21
N ALA A 39 -0.60 -8.14 10.39
CA ALA A 39 -1.67 -7.17 10.59
C ALA A 39 -1.21 -5.72 10.35
N ILE A 40 0.00 -5.37 10.81
CA ILE A 40 0.55 -4.03 10.60
C ILE A 40 0.83 -3.79 9.11
N TYR A 41 1.52 -4.72 8.43
CA TYR A 41 1.84 -4.56 7.01
C TYR A 41 0.60 -4.59 6.12
N SER A 42 -0.41 -5.40 6.46
CA SER A 42 -1.66 -5.43 5.69
C SER A 42 -2.47 -4.14 5.83
N ILE A 43 -2.62 -3.62 7.05
CA ILE A 43 -3.33 -2.36 7.32
C ILE A 43 -2.58 -1.19 6.68
N LEU A 44 -1.26 -1.11 6.88
CA LEU A 44 -0.44 -0.03 6.33
C LEU A 44 -0.43 -0.05 4.80
N GLY A 45 -0.30 -1.24 4.20
CA GLY A 45 -0.37 -1.45 2.76
C GLY A 45 -1.73 -1.03 2.18
N LEU A 46 -2.83 -1.40 2.83
CA LEU A 46 -4.17 -0.96 2.43
C LEU A 46 -4.33 0.55 2.49
N ILE A 47 -3.89 1.19 3.59
CA ILE A 47 -3.96 2.65 3.74
C ILE A 47 -3.17 3.34 2.63
N PHE A 48 -1.93 2.92 2.38
CA PHE A 48 -1.10 3.48 1.31
C PHE A 48 -1.70 3.27 -0.08
N PHE A 49 -2.28 2.09 -0.32
CA PHE A 49 -2.93 1.77 -1.59
C PHE A 49 -4.15 2.65 -1.85
N PHE A 50 -5.05 2.79 -0.86
CA PHE A 50 -6.21 3.66 -0.97
C PHE A 50 -5.83 5.14 -1.05
N ALA A 51 -4.81 5.58 -0.30
CA ALA A 51 -4.30 6.94 -0.39
C ALA A 51 -3.71 7.24 -1.78
N GLY A 52 -2.95 6.30 -2.35
CA GLY A 52 -2.40 6.40 -3.70
C GLY A 52 -3.50 6.51 -4.76
N ILE A 53 -4.51 5.62 -4.72
CA ILE A 53 -5.68 5.69 -5.61
C ILE A 53 -6.43 7.00 -5.43
N GLY A 54 -6.66 7.43 -4.18
CA GLY A 54 -7.34 8.68 -3.85
C GLY A 54 -6.64 9.90 -4.44
N LEU A 55 -5.30 9.89 -4.45
CA LEU A 55 -4.48 10.95 -5.04
C LEU A 55 -4.54 10.92 -6.57
N ILE A 56 -4.48 9.74 -7.20
CA ILE A 56 -4.66 9.56 -8.66
C ILE A 56 -6.04 10.09 -9.09
N LYS A 57 -7.09 9.77 -8.32
CA LYS A 57 -8.48 10.14 -8.62
C LYS A 57 -8.77 11.63 -8.39
N ASN A 58 -8.15 12.25 -7.37
CA ASN A 58 -8.33 13.68 -7.08
C ASN A 58 -7.45 14.59 -7.93
N THR A 59 -6.43 14.06 -8.62
CA THR A 59 -5.74 14.82 -9.66
C THR A 59 -6.63 14.92 -10.90
N LYS A 60 -7.59 15.86 -10.86
CA LYS A 60 -8.11 16.47 -12.09
C LYS A 60 -6.91 17.06 -12.82
N ASP A 61 -6.70 16.63 -14.05
CA ASP A 61 -5.76 17.27 -14.96
C ASP A 61 -6.06 18.78 -14.92
N ARG A 62 -5.14 19.55 -14.34
CA ARG A 62 -5.21 21.01 -14.41
C ARG A 62 -5.11 21.32 -15.91
N PRO A 63 -6.12 21.95 -16.53
CA PRO A 63 -5.94 22.45 -17.88
C PRO A 63 -4.80 23.47 -17.80
N SER A 64 -3.68 23.12 -18.44
CA SER A 64 -2.60 24.05 -18.77
C SER A 64 -3.08 25.00 -19.85
#